data_AF-A0A845MBC3-F1
#
_entry.id   AF-A0A845MBC3-F1
#
_cell.length_a   1.000
_cell.length_b   1.000
_cell.length_c   1.000
_cell.angle_alpha   90.00
_cell.angle_beta   90.00
_cell.angle_gamma   90.00
#
_symmetry.space_group_name_H-M   'P 1'
#
loop_
_entity.id
_entity.type
_entity.pdbx_description
1 polymer ?
#
loop_
_entity_poly.entity_id
_entity_poly.type
_entity_poly.pdbx_seq_one_letter_code
_entity_poly.pdbx_strand_id
1 'polypeptide(L)'
;MKVQSILALAGGGLATLFWSAAARAEEYTSGYGPLNVFDQAGFMSTPLWVKIWLAFLILTFLTGLFVFAWRKPIARWAGGGFVVSALAGEPIFAALGLPMLSGSISIMHVLCWTPALVLLLVKRPFLNPEEGRWYRLWSAVMTGVILFSFIFDIPEGLIYIRHFSS
;
A
#
# COMPACT_ATOMS: atom_id res chain seq x y z
N MET A 1 8.42 21.05 -18.64
CA MET A 1 7.39 20.32 -17.85
C MET A 1 7.46 20.77 -16.41
N LYS A 2 6.37 21.26 -15.82
CA LYS A 2 6.32 21.64 -14.39
C LYS A 2 6.17 20.36 -13.55
N VAL A 3 6.79 20.31 -12.37
CA VAL A 3 6.73 19.16 -11.43
C VAL A 3 5.28 18.70 -11.17
N GLN A 4 4.33 19.64 -11.18
CA GLN A 4 2.89 19.37 -11.06
C GLN A 4 2.32 18.46 -12.17
N SER A 5 2.84 18.56 -13.39
CA SER A 5 2.39 17.74 -14.54
C SER A 5 2.84 16.29 -14.41
N ILE A 6 4.03 16.05 -13.84
CA ILE A 6 4.55 14.70 -13.56
C ILE A 6 3.78 14.07 -12.40
N LEU A 7 3.50 14.85 -11.34
CA LEU A 7 2.70 14.40 -10.20
C LEU A 7 1.25 14.13 -10.56
N ALA A 8 0.66 14.85 -11.52
CA ALA A 8 -0.71 14.60 -11.98
C ALA A 8 -0.82 13.31 -12.82
N LEU A 9 0.17 13.02 -13.68
CA LEU A 9 0.25 11.77 -14.44
C LEU A 9 0.53 10.55 -13.54
N ALA A 10 1.46 10.70 -12.58
CA ALA A 10 1.71 9.67 -11.57
C ALA A 10 0.51 9.49 -10.63
N GLY A 11 -0.14 10.59 -10.20
CA GLY A 11 -1.30 10.56 -9.32
C GLY A 11 -2.55 9.97 -9.97
N GLY A 12 -2.81 10.29 -11.25
CA GLY A 12 -3.94 9.72 -11.99
C GLY A 12 -3.76 8.24 -12.32
N GLY A 13 -2.53 7.81 -12.65
CA GLY A 13 -2.21 6.40 -12.87
C GLY A 13 -2.18 5.58 -11.58
N LEU A 14 -1.66 6.14 -10.49
CA LEU A 14 -1.65 5.45 -9.19
C LEU A 14 -3.05 5.38 -8.58
N ALA A 15 -3.85 6.46 -8.61
CA ALA A 15 -5.23 6.43 -8.10
C ALA A 15 -6.10 5.41 -8.85
N THR A 16 -5.95 5.29 -10.17
CA THR A 16 -6.68 4.31 -10.98
C THR A 16 -6.14 2.89 -10.89
N LEU A 17 -4.83 2.71 -10.61
CA LEU A 17 -4.24 1.39 -10.33
C LEU A 17 -4.69 0.80 -9.00
N PHE A 18 -5.12 1.66 -8.08
CA PHE A 18 -5.47 1.24 -6.74
C PHE A 18 -6.98 1.05 -6.59
N TRP A 19 -7.87 1.98 -6.93
CA TRP A 19 -9.30 1.75 -6.70
C TRP A 19 -10.23 2.53 -7.65
N SER A 20 -11.21 1.82 -8.22
CA SER A 20 -12.42 2.42 -8.77
C SER A 20 -13.33 2.69 -7.58
N ALA A 21 -13.56 3.95 -7.22
CA ALA A 21 -14.53 4.29 -6.18
C ALA A 21 -15.96 4.02 -6.70
N ALA A 22 -16.40 2.77 -6.68
CA ALA A 22 -17.71 2.40 -7.21
C ALA A 22 -18.84 2.62 -6.18
N ALA A 23 -19.71 3.57 -6.51
CA ALA A 23 -21.15 3.67 -6.24
C ALA A 23 -21.71 3.68 -4.79
N ARG A 24 -20.98 3.27 -3.74
CA ARG A 24 -21.46 3.37 -2.34
C ARG A 24 -20.74 4.40 -1.49
N ALA A 25 -19.79 5.12 -2.10
CA ALA A 25 -18.99 6.15 -1.46
C ALA A 25 -19.64 7.54 -1.54
N GLU A 26 -20.83 7.68 -2.14
CA GLU A 26 -21.49 8.99 -2.35
C GLU A 26 -21.77 9.76 -1.04
N GLU A 27 -21.89 9.06 0.09
CA GLU A 27 -22.05 9.68 1.41
C GLU A 27 -20.72 10.16 2.02
N TYR A 28 -19.58 9.72 1.49
CA TYR A 28 -18.25 10.00 2.03
C TYR A 28 -17.52 11.05 1.20
N THR A 29 -16.80 11.94 1.88
CA THR A 29 -16.04 13.00 1.21
C THR A 29 -14.68 12.50 0.74
N SER A 30 -14.23 12.98 -0.43
CA SER A 30 -12.88 12.73 -0.93
C SER A 30 -11.82 13.32 0.00
N GLY A 31 -10.76 12.58 0.25
CA GLY A 31 -9.71 12.99 1.19
C GLY A 31 -8.67 11.90 1.41
N TYR A 32 -7.81 12.10 2.39
CA TYR A 32 -6.77 11.14 2.78
C TYR A 32 -6.97 10.58 4.20
N GLY A 33 -8.05 10.95 4.88
CA GLY A 33 -8.39 10.41 6.19
C GLY A 33 -9.03 9.02 6.11
N PRO A 34 -9.09 8.29 7.24
CA PRO A 34 -9.51 6.88 7.29
C PRO A 34 -10.96 6.64 6.84
N LEU A 35 -11.83 7.64 6.97
CA LEU A 35 -13.24 7.59 6.56
C LEU A 35 -13.50 8.37 5.26
N ASN A 36 -12.44 8.78 4.55
CA ASN A 36 -12.58 9.47 3.28
C ASN A 36 -12.45 8.51 2.10
N VAL A 37 -13.04 8.90 0.97
CA VAL A 37 -12.80 8.24 -0.30
C VAL A 37 -11.42 8.63 -0.81
N PHE A 38 -10.56 7.64 -1.04
CA PHE A 38 -9.22 7.88 -1.59
C PHE A 38 -9.23 7.86 -3.12
N ASP A 39 -9.90 8.85 -3.71
CA ASP A 39 -9.95 9.06 -5.15
C ASP A 39 -8.86 10.05 -5.63
N GLN A 40 -8.93 10.50 -6.89
CA GLN A 40 -7.99 11.48 -7.42
C GLN A 40 -7.99 12.80 -6.61
N ALA A 41 -9.15 13.28 -6.17
CA ALA A 41 -9.25 14.50 -5.37
C ALA A 41 -8.65 14.27 -3.97
N GLY A 42 -8.93 13.11 -3.37
CA GLY A 42 -8.34 12.64 -2.13
C GLY A 42 -6.81 12.62 -2.22
N PHE A 43 -6.26 11.95 -3.23
CA PHE A 43 -4.83 11.94 -3.49
C PHE A 43 -4.25 13.34 -3.69
N MET A 44 -4.92 14.22 -4.43
CA MET A 44 -4.45 15.59 -4.67
C MET A 44 -4.46 16.43 -3.39
N SER A 45 -5.37 16.17 -2.46
CA SER A 45 -5.42 16.82 -1.14
C SER A 45 -4.33 16.34 -0.16
N THR A 46 -3.72 15.18 -0.43
CA THR A 46 -2.69 14.60 0.44
C THR A 46 -1.42 15.49 0.53
N PRO A 47 -0.82 15.65 1.73
CA PRO A 47 0.44 16.38 1.88
C PRO A 47 1.56 15.86 0.98
N LEU A 48 2.44 16.76 0.52
CA LEU A 48 3.51 16.43 -0.44
C LEU A 48 4.44 15.31 0.07
N TRP A 49 4.79 15.35 1.36
CA TRP A 49 5.69 14.34 1.93
C TRP A 49 5.09 12.94 1.89
N VAL A 50 3.77 12.80 2.07
CA VAL A 50 3.05 11.51 1.96
C VAL A 50 3.04 11.04 0.51
N LYS A 51 2.82 11.94 -0.47
CA LYS A 51 2.90 11.57 -1.90
C LYS A 51 4.28 11.04 -2.27
N ILE A 52 5.34 11.67 -1.76
CA ILE A 52 6.72 11.21 -1.94
C ILE A 52 6.91 9.84 -1.28
N TRP A 53 6.39 9.66 -0.06
CA TRP A 53 6.42 8.37 0.64
C TRP A 53 5.70 7.27 -0.15
N LEU A 54 4.49 7.52 -0.64
CA LEU A 54 3.73 6.58 -1.46
C LEU A 54 4.51 6.18 -2.71
N ALA A 55 5.08 7.15 -3.45
CA ALA A 55 5.89 6.86 -4.62
C ALA A 55 7.11 5.98 -4.27
N PHE A 56 7.81 6.28 -3.19
CA PHE A 56 8.94 5.48 -2.70
C PHE A 56 8.53 4.05 -2.30
N LEU A 57 7.42 3.91 -1.59
CA LEU A 57 6.82 2.64 -1.20
C LEU A 57 6.51 1.78 -2.43
N ILE A 58 5.77 2.35 -3.40
CA ILE A 58 5.38 1.67 -4.63
C ILE A 58 6.61 1.19 -5.38
N LEU A 59 7.61 2.07 -5.57
CA LEU A 59 8.86 1.70 -6.24
C LEU A 59 9.59 0.56 -5.51
N THR A 60 9.56 0.54 -4.18
CA THR A 60 10.18 -0.53 -3.38
C THR A 60 9.48 -1.88 -3.61
N PHE A 61 8.14 -1.90 -3.61
CA PHE A 61 7.35 -3.09 -3.93
C PHE A 61 7.54 -3.56 -5.37
N LEU A 62 7.46 -2.64 -6.34
CA LEU A 62 7.68 -2.96 -7.75
C LEU A 62 9.10 -3.47 -8.02
N THR A 63 10.11 -2.90 -7.35
CA THR A 63 11.49 -3.43 -7.42
C THR A 63 11.55 -4.87 -6.92
N GLY A 64 10.87 -5.18 -5.81
CA GLY A 64 10.74 -6.56 -5.32
C GLY A 64 10.12 -7.49 -6.35
N LEU A 65 8.98 -7.07 -6.91
CA LEU A 65 8.21 -7.84 -7.86
C LEU A 65 8.96 -8.09 -9.17
N PHE A 66 9.55 -7.07 -9.77
CA PHE A 66 10.16 -7.20 -11.10
C PHE A 66 11.62 -7.68 -11.08
N VAL A 67 12.38 -7.34 -10.04
CA VAL A 67 13.83 -7.67 -10.00
C VAL A 67 14.08 -8.96 -9.24
N PHE A 68 13.40 -9.19 -8.11
CA PHE A 68 13.76 -10.26 -7.18
C PHE A 68 12.77 -11.43 -7.14
N ALA A 69 11.49 -11.23 -7.46
CA ALA A 69 10.45 -12.24 -7.28
C ALA A 69 10.72 -13.54 -8.05
N TRP A 70 11.41 -13.49 -9.20
CA TRP A 70 11.76 -14.70 -9.94
C TRP A 70 12.66 -15.66 -9.16
N ARG A 71 13.56 -15.14 -8.33
CA ARG A 71 14.56 -15.95 -7.60
C ARG A 71 14.33 -16.03 -6.10
N LYS A 72 13.62 -15.06 -5.52
CA LYS A 72 13.53 -14.88 -4.07
C LYS A 72 12.08 -15.04 -3.58
N PRO A 73 11.77 -16.10 -2.82
CA PRO A 73 10.41 -16.33 -2.32
C PRO A 73 9.84 -15.15 -1.52
N ILE A 74 10.65 -14.50 -0.68
CA ILE A 74 10.20 -13.34 0.13
C ILE A 74 9.78 -12.17 -0.78
N ALA A 75 10.43 -11.98 -1.92
CA ALA A 75 10.04 -10.94 -2.89
C ALA A 75 8.72 -11.28 -3.60
N ARG A 76 8.40 -12.56 -3.78
CA ARG A 76 7.06 -13.00 -4.25
C ARG A 76 5.99 -12.70 -3.22
N TRP A 77 6.26 -12.93 -1.95
CA TRP A 77 5.32 -12.59 -0.87
C TRP A 77 5.09 -11.09 -0.78
N ALA A 78 6.14 -10.27 -0.84
CA ALA A 78 6.00 -8.82 -0.80
C ALA A 78 5.28 -8.28 -2.05
N GLY A 79 5.74 -8.65 -3.25
CA GLY A 79 5.13 -8.20 -4.50
C GLY A 79 3.71 -8.74 -4.70
N GLY A 80 3.48 -10.01 -4.39
CA GLY A 80 2.15 -10.64 -4.44
C GLY A 80 1.20 -10.01 -3.42
N GLY A 81 1.65 -9.76 -2.19
CA GLY A 81 0.89 -9.04 -1.18
C GLY A 81 0.48 -7.64 -1.65
N PHE A 82 1.39 -6.90 -2.29
CA PHE A 82 1.10 -5.60 -2.88
C PHE A 82 0.06 -5.66 -4.01
N VAL A 83 0.19 -6.62 -4.93
CA VAL A 83 -0.76 -6.81 -6.02
C VAL A 83 -2.14 -7.22 -5.48
N VAL A 84 -2.20 -8.17 -4.54
CA VAL A 84 -3.45 -8.62 -3.94
C VAL A 84 -4.10 -7.49 -3.15
N SER A 85 -3.33 -6.70 -2.37
CA SER A 85 -3.90 -5.56 -1.65
C SER A 85 -4.57 -4.60 -2.62
N ALA A 86 -3.92 -4.28 -3.76
CA ALA A 86 -4.44 -3.36 -4.77
C ALA A 86 -5.69 -3.88 -5.48
N LEU A 87 -5.69 -5.15 -5.90
CA LEU A 87 -6.74 -5.67 -6.79
C LEU A 87 -7.92 -6.28 -6.05
N ALA A 88 -7.71 -6.81 -4.84
CA ALA A 88 -8.73 -7.56 -4.12
C ALA A 88 -9.53 -6.71 -3.12
N GLY A 89 -9.06 -5.50 -2.76
CA GLY A 89 -9.75 -4.71 -1.75
C GLY A 89 -11.18 -4.33 -2.16
N GLU A 90 -11.36 -3.82 -3.38
CA GLU A 90 -12.70 -3.42 -3.85
C GLU A 90 -13.70 -4.59 -3.84
N PRO A 91 -13.42 -5.75 -4.46
CA PRO A 91 -14.37 -6.86 -4.45
C PRO A 91 -14.59 -7.45 -3.05
N ILE A 92 -13.57 -7.49 -2.19
CA ILE A 92 -13.73 -7.99 -0.81
C ILE A 92 -14.69 -7.09 -0.02
N PHE A 93 -14.43 -5.78 0.01
CA PHE A 93 -15.25 -4.85 0.78
C PHE A 93 -16.66 -4.71 0.17
N ALA A 94 -16.79 -4.74 -1.15
CA ALA A 94 -18.09 -4.78 -1.82
C ALA A 94 -18.90 -6.04 -1.45
N ALA A 95 -18.27 -7.22 -1.41
CA ALA A 95 -18.92 -8.46 -1.01
C ALA A 95 -19.37 -8.46 0.48
N LEU A 96 -18.68 -7.69 1.33
CA LEU A 96 -19.06 -7.45 2.72
C LEU A 96 -20.12 -6.35 2.88
N GLY A 97 -20.53 -5.71 1.79
CA GLY A 97 -21.47 -4.58 1.82
C GLY A 97 -20.87 -3.30 2.41
N LEU A 98 -19.54 -3.21 2.48
CA LEU A 98 -18.79 -2.10 3.08
C LEU A 98 -18.22 -1.16 2.00
N PRO A 99 -18.17 0.17 2.25
CA PRO A 99 -17.58 1.11 1.31
C PRO A 99 -16.05 1.04 1.33
N MET A 100 -15.42 1.22 0.17
CA MET A 100 -13.97 1.31 0.08
C MET A 100 -13.48 2.71 0.44
N LEU A 101 -12.94 2.89 1.65
CA LEU A 101 -12.41 4.16 2.18
C LEU A 101 -10.91 4.00 2.47
N SER A 102 -10.19 5.08 2.77
CA SER A 102 -8.73 4.98 3.04
C SER A 102 -8.41 3.97 4.15
N GLY A 103 -9.23 3.87 5.19
CA GLY A 103 -9.02 2.90 6.26
C GLY A 103 -9.21 1.43 5.83
N SER A 104 -10.04 1.14 4.83
CA SER A 104 -10.11 -0.22 4.27
C SER A 104 -8.87 -0.56 3.45
N ILE A 105 -8.26 0.42 2.77
CA ILE A 105 -6.96 0.25 2.10
C ILE A 105 -5.90 -0.12 3.13
N SER A 106 -5.87 0.57 4.27
CA SER A 106 -4.95 0.25 5.37
C SER A 106 -5.15 -1.15 5.94
N ILE A 107 -6.39 -1.62 6.07
CA ILE A 107 -6.67 -3.02 6.46
C ILE A 107 -6.05 -3.99 5.43
N MET A 108 -6.23 -3.73 4.13
CA MET A 108 -5.65 -4.57 3.08
C MET A 108 -4.12 -4.57 3.13
N HIS A 109 -3.47 -3.43 3.40
CA HIS A 109 -2.02 -3.38 3.60
C HIS A 109 -1.58 -4.26 4.77
N VAL A 110 -2.22 -4.10 5.94
CA VAL A 110 -1.88 -4.89 7.12
C VAL A 110 -2.04 -6.38 6.83
N LEU A 111 -3.16 -6.81 6.25
CA LEU A 111 -3.40 -8.22 5.97
C LEU A 111 -2.45 -8.80 4.92
N CYS A 112 -2.27 -8.11 3.80
CA CYS A 112 -1.51 -8.64 2.66
C CYS A 112 0.00 -8.50 2.82
N TRP A 113 0.49 -7.50 3.56
CA TRP A 113 1.92 -7.26 3.69
C TRP A 113 2.53 -7.92 4.94
N THR A 114 1.71 -8.27 5.94
CA THR A 114 2.19 -8.97 7.16
C THR A 114 2.93 -10.27 6.86
N PRO A 115 2.46 -11.17 5.97
CA PRO A 115 3.21 -12.39 5.65
C PRO A 115 4.63 -12.10 5.15
N ALA A 116 4.79 -11.08 4.30
CA ALA A 116 6.10 -10.67 3.80
C ALA A 116 6.97 -10.10 4.93
N LEU A 117 6.41 -9.26 5.80
CA LEU A 117 7.11 -8.71 6.96
C LEU A 117 7.60 -9.81 7.91
N VAL A 118 6.75 -10.79 8.22
CA VAL A 118 7.13 -11.93 9.06
C VAL A 118 8.32 -12.66 8.47
N LEU A 119 8.30 -12.94 7.15
CA LEU A 119 9.41 -13.61 6.49
C LEU A 119 10.69 -12.76 6.48
N LEU A 120 10.58 -11.45 6.29
CA LEU A 120 11.71 -10.52 6.36
C LEU A 120 12.35 -10.51 7.75
N LEU A 121 11.55 -10.48 8.82
CA LEU A 121 12.03 -10.42 10.20
C LEU A 121 12.56 -11.76 10.74
N VAL A 122 11.98 -12.88 10.29
CA VAL A 122 12.39 -14.23 10.71
C VAL A 122 13.63 -14.68 9.95
N LYS A 123 13.64 -14.54 8.61
CA LYS A 123 14.77 -14.99 7.78
C LYS A 123 15.91 -13.99 7.73
N ARG A 124 15.64 -12.71 8.03
CA ARG A 124 16.61 -11.61 8.08
C ARG A 124 17.58 -11.59 6.88
N PRO A 125 17.08 -11.66 5.63
CA PRO A 125 17.94 -11.68 4.44
C PRO A 125 18.90 -10.47 4.38
N PHE A 126 18.52 -9.33 4.97
CA PHE A 126 19.37 -8.14 5.05
C PHE A 126 20.64 -8.34 5.88
N LEU A 127 20.63 -9.23 6.89
CA LEU A 127 21.79 -9.56 7.71
C LEU A 127 22.58 -10.76 7.17
N ASN A 128 22.03 -11.54 6.24
CA ASN A 128 22.71 -12.73 5.72
C ASN A 128 23.80 -12.33 4.70
N PRO A 129 25.10 -12.58 4.97
CA PRO A 129 26.18 -12.25 4.04
C PRO A 129 26.18 -13.09 2.76
N GLU A 130 25.58 -14.27 2.76
CA GLU A 130 25.46 -15.16 1.59
C GLU A 130 24.50 -14.59 0.54
N GLU A 131 23.65 -13.65 0.94
CA GLU A 131 22.72 -12.98 0.04
C GLU A 131 23.42 -11.89 -0.77
N GLY A 132 23.04 -11.75 -2.04
CA GLY A 132 23.59 -10.71 -2.90
C GLY A 132 23.37 -9.31 -2.33
N ARG A 133 24.39 -8.44 -2.38
CA ARG A 133 24.37 -7.08 -1.77
C ARG A 133 23.09 -6.29 -2.07
N TRP A 134 22.61 -6.34 -3.31
CA TRP A 134 21.41 -5.63 -3.74
C TRP A 134 20.12 -6.18 -3.13
N TYR A 135 20.01 -7.50 -3.02
CA TYR A 135 18.86 -8.13 -2.39
C TYR A 135 18.83 -7.86 -0.89
N ARG A 136 20.00 -7.89 -0.24
CA ARG A 136 20.14 -7.51 1.18
C ARG A 136 19.66 -6.09 1.41
N LEU A 137 20.16 -5.13 0.63
CA LEU A 137 19.75 -3.73 0.72
C LEU A 137 18.25 -3.57 0.48
N TRP A 138 17.72 -4.14 -0.60
CA TRP A 138 16.30 -4.09 -0.91
C TRP A 138 15.46 -4.68 0.23
N SER A 139 15.86 -5.81 0.80
CA SER A 139 15.12 -6.43 1.90
C SER A 139 15.14 -5.61 3.19
N ALA A 140 16.24 -4.88 3.46
CA ALA A 140 16.32 -3.94 4.58
C ALA A 140 15.35 -2.76 4.35
N VAL A 141 15.40 -2.17 3.16
CA VAL A 141 14.52 -1.06 2.76
C VAL A 141 13.06 -1.49 2.80
N MET A 142 12.72 -2.65 2.23
CA MET A 142 11.37 -3.20 2.23
C MET A 142 10.85 -3.43 3.66
N THR A 143 11.71 -3.96 4.55
CA THR A 143 11.35 -4.11 5.98
C THR A 143 11.00 -2.76 6.59
N GLY A 144 11.83 -1.74 6.36
CA GLY A 144 11.57 -0.38 6.83
C GLY A 144 10.30 0.22 6.24
N VAL A 145 10.03 0.01 4.95
CA VAL A 145 8.83 0.47 4.26
C VAL A 145 7.56 -0.11 4.89
N ILE A 146 7.49 -1.43 5.08
CA ILE A 146 6.30 -2.06 5.65
C ILE A 146 6.10 -1.59 7.10
N LEU A 147 7.17 -1.58 7.92
CA LEU A 147 7.08 -1.14 9.31
C LEU A 147 6.62 0.31 9.44
N PHE A 148 7.18 1.22 8.63
CA PHE A 148 6.79 2.63 8.66
C PHE A 148 5.35 2.82 8.20
N SER A 149 4.90 2.13 7.15
CA SER A 149 3.50 2.21 6.71
C SER A 149 2.53 1.70 7.80
N PHE A 150 2.89 0.65 8.53
CA PHE A 150 2.05 0.12 9.61
C PHE A 150 1.84 1.09 10.77
N ILE A 151 2.70 2.11 10.94
CA ILE A 151 2.47 3.19 11.91
C ILE A 151 1.19 3.97 11.57
N PHE A 152 0.87 4.11 10.28
CA PHE A 152 -0.33 4.79 9.80
C PHE A 152 -1.47 3.81 9.53
N ASP A 153 -1.18 2.68 8.89
CA ASP A 153 -2.22 1.74 8.46
C ASP A 153 -2.96 1.10 9.65
N ILE A 154 -2.26 0.78 10.74
CA ILE A 154 -2.92 0.13 11.89
C ILE A 154 -3.95 1.07 12.54
N PRO A 155 -3.59 2.32 12.95
CA PRO A 155 -4.59 3.25 13.49
C PRO A 155 -5.74 3.54 12.53
N GLU A 156 -5.47 3.76 11.25
CA GLU A 156 -6.50 4.09 10.26
C GLU A 156 -7.47 2.94 10.02
N GLY A 157 -6.95 1.71 9.91
CA GLY A 157 -7.78 0.51 9.82
C GLY A 157 -8.63 0.28 11.07
N LEU A 158 -8.09 0.55 12.27
CA LEU A 158 -8.86 0.46 13.52
C LEU A 158 -9.98 1.50 13.59
N ILE A 159 -9.76 2.72 13.13
CA ILE A 159 -10.80 3.76 13.05
C ILE A 159 -11.93 3.29 12.12
N TYR A 160 -11.58 2.75 10.95
CA TYR A 160 -12.55 2.21 10.01
C TYR A 160 -13.36 1.05 10.63
N ILE A 161 -12.70 0.07 11.24
CA ILE A 161 -13.40 -1.07 11.89
C ILE A 161 -14.37 -0.56 12.95
N ARG A 162 -13.92 0.36 13.81
CA ARG A 162 -14.76 0.92 14.88
C ARG A 162 -15.99 1.64 14.34
N HIS A 163 -15.87 2.33 13.21
CA HIS A 163 -16.98 3.05 12.59
C HIS A 163 -18.10 2.12 12.08
N PHE A 164 -17.75 0.92 11.61
CA PHE A 164 -18.73 -0.03 11.07
C PHE A 164 -19.10 -1.18 12.02
N SER A 165 -18.41 -1.32 13.15
CA SER A 165 -18.72 -2.32 14.17
C SER A 165 -19.64 -1.82 15.29
N SER A 166 -19.92 -0.51 15.32
CA SER A 166 -20.79 0.17 16.28
C SER A 166 -22.20 0.33 15.74
#